data_AF-A0A3D1IP79-F1
#
_entry.id   AF-A0A3D1IP79-F1
#
_cell.length_a   1.000
_cell.length_b   1.000
_cell.length_c   1.000
_cell.angle_alpha   90.00
_cell.angle_beta   90.00
_cell.angle_gamma   90.00
#
_symmetry.space_group_name_H-M   'P 1'
#
loop_
_entity.id
_entity.type
_entity.pdbx_description
1 polymer ?
#
loop_
_entity_poly.entity_id
_entity_poly.type
_entity_poly.pdbx_seq_one_letter_code
_entity_poly.pdbx_strand_id
1 'polypeptide(L)'
;MNENEIQLKVQALVDGELTGREAEELQQRINNDATLQQLHERLTQMRGLIANSELPRPLPESGDFYWNKIAESIEREERAGERIAKPTPANRWLLRWLAPLAGVSTVVLLLTLQQPTAPDLGITLSSDHELELSSDEIDVMTYNSDDDSMSIVWLDYSMDIQKDYMELWLD
;
A
#
# COMPACT_ATOMS: atom_id res chain seq x y z
N MET A 1 -29.80 -15.24 5.35
CA MET A 1 -28.35 -15.50 5.24
C MET A 1 -27.98 -15.37 3.79
N ASN A 2 -27.06 -14.47 3.47
CA ASN A 2 -26.55 -14.33 2.11
C ASN A 2 -25.76 -15.61 1.75
N GLU A 3 -25.65 -15.93 0.46
CA GLU A 3 -24.89 -17.08 -0.02
C GLU A 3 -23.42 -17.01 0.42
N ASN A 4 -22.83 -15.81 0.37
CA ASN A 4 -21.46 -15.55 0.85
C ASN A 4 -21.30 -15.81 2.36
N GLU A 5 -22.28 -15.39 3.17
CA GLU A 5 -22.25 -15.58 4.62
C GLU A 5 -22.30 -17.07 4.99
N ILE A 6 -23.07 -17.87 4.25
CA ILE A 6 -23.09 -19.33 4.41
C ILE A 6 -21.72 -19.92 4.09
N GLN A 7 -21.09 -19.50 2.98
CA GLN A 7 -19.76 -19.98 2.60
C GLN A 7 -18.70 -19.67 3.68
N LEU A 8 -18.71 -18.47 4.24
CA LEU A 8 -17.82 -18.09 5.34
C LEU A 8 -18.04 -18.94 6.59
N LYS A 9 -19.29 -19.26 6.94
CA LYS A 9 -19.58 -20.15 8.07
C LYS A 9 -19.13 -21.58 7.82
N VAL A 10 -19.26 -22.08 6.58
CA VAL A 10 -18.74 -23.40 6.20
C VAL A 10 -17.22 -23.42 6.31
N GLN A 11 -16.54 -22.34 5.89
CA GLN A 11 -15.10 -22.19 6.08
C GLN A 11 -14.73 -22.18 7.57
N ALA A 12 -15.39 -21.37 8.40
CA ALA A 12 -15.14 -21.32 9.83
C ALA A 12 -15.36 -22.68 10.52
N LEU A 13 -16.34 -23.48 10.05
CA LEU A 13 -16.55 -24.84 10.52
C LEU A 13 -15.39 -25.77 10.13
N VAL A 14 -14.89 -25.68 8.90
CA VAL A 14 -13.74 -26.46 8.44
C VAL A 14 -12.45 -26.03 9.15
N ASP A 15 -12.30 -24.75 9.50
CA ASP A 15 -11.13 -24.24 10.22
C ASP A 15 -11.20 -24.56 11.74
N GLY A 16 -12.36 -24.96 12.26
CA GLY A 16 -12.57 -25.28 13.67
C GLY A 16 -12.94 -24.08 14.55
N GLU A 17 -13.13 -22.91 13.95
CA GLU A 17 -13.50 -21.65 14.59
C GLU A 17 -15.00 -21.61 14.95
N LEU A 18 -15.84 -22.43 14.28
CA LEU A 18 -17.26 -22.56 14.59
C LEU A 18 -17.51 -23.72 15.56
N THR A 19 -18.10 -23.44 16.73
CA THR A 19 -18.35 -24.44 17.78
C THR A 19 -19.77 -24.36 18.36
N GLY A 20 -20.17 -25.43 19.08
CA GLY A 20 -21.46 -25.49 19.78
C GLY A 20 -22.66 -25.62 18.83
N ARG A 21 -23.79 -25.04 19.25
CA ARG A 21 -25.09 -25.19 18.56
C ARG A 21 -25.06 -24.74 17.09
N GLU A 22 -24.31 -23.68 16.78
CA GLU A 22 -24.24 -23.15 15.41
C GLU A 22 -23.51 -24.11 14.46
N ALA A 23 -22.48 -24.79 14.95
CA ALA A 23 -21.78 -25.82 14.17
C ALA A 23 -22.70 -27.01 13.87
N GLU A 24 -23.49 -27.47 14.84
CA GLU A 24 -24.43 -28.57 14.67
C GLU A 24 -25.54 -28.21 13.66
N GLU A 25 -26.11 -27.01 13.76
CA GLU A 25 -27.13 -26.51 12.83
C GLU A 25 -26.60 -26.39 11.40
N LEU A 26 -25.37 -25.88 11.25
CA LEU A 26 -24.73 -25.79 9.96
C LEU A 26 -24.40 -27.17 9.38
N GLN A 27 -23.96 -28.12 10.21
CA GLN A 27 -23.69 -29.49 9.77
C GLN A 27 -24.97 -30.20 9.30
N GLN A 28 -26.09 -30.03 10.01
CA GLN A 28 -27.38 -30.54 9.56
C GLN A 28 -27.80 -29.93 8.22
N ARG A 29 -27.53 -28.63 8.03
CA ARG A 29 -27.83 -27.95 6.78
C ARG A 29 -26.94 -28.44 5.63
N ILE A 30 -25.65 -28.62 5.86
CA ILE A 30 -24.73 -29.25 4.90
C ILE A 30 -25.26 -30.62 4.51
N ASN A 31 -25.68 -31.45 5.46
CA ASN A 31 -26.20 -32.80 5.15
C ASN A 31 -27.47 -32.80 4.28
N ASN A 32 -28.20 -31.69 4.21
CA ASN A 32 -29.43 -31.56 3.42
C ASN A 32 -29.24 -30.84 2.08
N ASP A 33 -28.06 -30.26 1.80
CA ASP A 33 -27.79 -29.46 0.62
C ASP A 33 -26.55 -29.94 -0.12
N ALA A 34 -26.74 -30.50 -1.31
CA ALA A 34 -25.66 -31.03 -2.14
C ALA A 34 -24.58 -30.01 -2.49
N THR A 35 -24.94 -28.72 -2.64
CA THR A 35 -23.97 -27.66 -2.97
C THR A 35 -23.04 -27.38 -1.80
N LEU A 36 -23.60 -27.39 -0.58
CA LEU A 36 -22.84 -27.17 0.66
C LEU A 36 -21.99 -28.40 1.01
N GLN A 37 -22.44 -29.61 0.70
CA GLN A 37 -21.63 -30.83 0.82
C GLN A 37 -20.38 -30.73 -0.04
N GLN A 38 -20.55 -30.40 -1.33
CA GLN A 38 -19.43 -30.27 -2.25
C GLN A 38 -18.44 -29.20 -1.80
N LEU A 39 -18.94 -28.05 -1.29
CA LEU A 39 -18.09 -27.00 -0.74
C LEU A 39 -17.31 -27.48 0.49
N HIS A 40 -18.01 -28.10 1.45
CA HIS A 40 -17.41 -28.61 2.67
C HIS A 40 -16.34 -29.68 2.40
N GLU A 41 -16.60 -30.62 1.48
CA GLU A 41 -15.65 -31.63 1.05
C GLU A 41 -14.40 -31.01 0.41
N ARG A 42 -14.60 -30.05 -0.51
CA ARG A 42 -13.49 -29.34 -1.18
C ARG A 42 -12.60 -28.60 -0.18
N LEU A 43 -13.20 -27.87 0.76
CA LEU A 43 -12.47 -27.14 1.79
C LEU A 43 -11.73 -28.08 2.73
N THR A 44 -12.35 -29.20 3.11
CA THR A 44 -11.72 -30.23 3.94
C THR A 44 -10.51 -30.86 3.23
N GLN A 45 -10.64 -31.16 1.94
CA GLN A 45 -9.52 -31.68 1.12
C GLN A 45 -8.39 -30.65 1.02
N MET A 46 -8.71 -29.38 0.77
CA MET A 46 -7.74 -28.30 0.70
C MET A 46 -6.98 -28.12 2.03
N ARG A 47 -7.69 -28.12 3.16
CA ARG A 47 -7.08 -28.10 4.51
C ARG A 47 -6.11 -29.26 4.70
N GLY A 48 -6.49 -30.47 4.25
CA GLY A 48 -5.63 -31.65 4.28
C GLY A 48 -4.38 -31.51 3.43
N LEU A 49 -4.49 -30.93 2.22
CA LEU A 49 -3.33 -30.68 1.36
C LEU A 49 -2.36 -29.67 1.99
N ILE A 50 -2.87 -28.59 2.57
CA ILE A 50 -2.08 -27.57 3.25
C ILE A 50 -1.37 -28.20 4.46
N ALA A 51 -2.11 -28.85 5.36
CA ALA A 51 -1.55 -29.48 6.55
C ALA A 51 -0.46 -30.53 6.24
N ASN A 52 -0.57 -31.24 5.12
CA ASN A 52 0.43 -32.23 4.70
C ASN A 52 1.62 -31.63 3.92
N SER A 53 1.51 -30.39 3.43
CA SER A 53 2.56 -29.70 2.68
C SER A 53 3.33 -28.67 3.51
N GLU A 54 2.81 -28.30 4.67
CA GLU A 54 3.53 -27.48 5.65
C GLU A 54 4.74 -28.27 6.17
N LEU A 55 5.95 -27.84 5.79
CA LEU A 55 7.17 -28.34 6.40
C LEU A 55 7.18 -27.88 7.86
N PRO A 56 7.18 -28.81 8.85
CA PRO A 56 7.28 -28.42 10.24
C PRO A 56 8.62 -27.71 10.44
N ARG A 57 8.57 -26.40 10.67
CA ARG A 57 9.72 -25.60 11.11
C ARG A 57 9.61 -25.40 12.61
N PRO A 58 10.21 -26.28 13.43
CA PRO A 58 10.25 -26.04 14.86
C PRO A 58 11.02 -24.74 15.11
N LEU A 59 10.36 -23.80 15.79
CA LEU A 59 11.03 -22.65 16.34
C LEU A 59 11.84 -23.10 17.56
N PRO A 60 13.05 -22.54 17.80
CA PRO A 60 13.88 -22.93 18.93
C PRO A 60 13.28 -22.52 20.29
N GLU A 61 12.40 -21.52 20.28
CA GLU A 61 11.73 -20.97 21.46
C GLU A 61 10.21 -21.06 21.28
N SER A 62 9.45 -20.90 22.37
CA SER A 62 7.99 -20.86 22.32
C SER A 62 7.47 -19.66 21.52
N GLY A 63 6.26 -19.77 20.95
CA GLY A 63 5.62 -18.64 20.26
C GLY A 63 5.50 -17.40 21.15
N ASP A 64 5.18 -17.58 22.44
CA ASP A 64 5.05 -16.50 23.43
C ASP A 64 6.33 -15.68 23.59
N PHE A 65 7.51 -16.30 23.46
CA PHE A 65 8.78 -15.59 23.51
C PHE A 65 8.89 -14.56 22.36
N TYR A 66 8.53 -14.95 21.15
CA TYR A 66 8.56 -14.07 19.98
C TYR A 66 7.47 -13.00 20.06
N TRP A 67 6.26 -13.37 20.46
CA TRP A 67 5.17 -12.41 20.64
C TRP A 67 5.50 -11.36 21.71
N ASN A 68 6.13 -11.76 22.81
CA ASN A 68 6.58 -10.81 23.82
C ASN A 68 7.66 -9.86 23.28
N LYS A 69 8.63 -10.38 22.49
CA LYS A 69 9.62 -9.52 21.83
C LYS A 69 9.00 -8.53 20.84
N ILE A 70 7.99 -8.95 20.09
CA ILE A 70 7.26 -8.08 19.16
C ILE A 70 6.56 -6.97 19.97
N ALA A 71 5.84 -7.32 21.03
CA ALA A 71 5.19 -6.36 21.91
C ALA A 71 6.19 -5.35 22.51
N GLU A 72 7.31 -5.83 23.04
CA GLU A 72 8.38 -4.99 23.59
C GLU A 72 9.02 -4.07 22.53
N SER A 73 9.17 -4.55 21.28
CA SER A 73 9.71 -3.72 20.20
C SER A 73 8.75 -2.60 19.80
N ILE A 74 7.45 -2.89 19.71
CA ILE A 74 6.42 -1.88 19.40
C ILE A 74 6.39 -0.82 20.50
N GLU A 75 6.33 -1.26 21.77
CA GLU A 75 6.29 -0.35 22.92
C GLU A 75 7.58 0.50 23.03
N ARG A 76 8.72 0.00 22.53
CA ARG A 76 9.97 0.77 22.48
C ARG A 76 9.94 1.82 21.38
N GLU A 77 9.43 1.46 20.21
CA GLU A 77 9.29 2.37 19.07
C GLU A 77 8.28 3.49 19.36
N GLU A 78 7.16 3.17 19.99
CA GLU A 78 6.16 4.16 20.44
C GLU A 78 6.79 5.17 21.40
N ARG A 79 7.47 4.70 22.45
CA ARG A 79 8.19 5.58 23.40
C ARG A 79 9.32 6.36 22.74
N ALA A 80 9.97 5.82 21.71
CA ALA A 80 11.00 6.53 20.95
C ALA A 80 10.39 7.63 20.08
N GLY A 81 9.25 7.37 19.43
CA GLY A 81 8.47 8.36 18.68
C GLY A 81 8.01 9.52 19.57
N GLU A 82 7.51 9.24 20.76
CA GLU A 82 7.14 10.25 21.75
C GLU A 82 8.32 11.10 22.22
N ARG A 83 9.52 10.49 22.37
CA ARG A 83 10.74 11.22 22.76
C ARG A 83 11.33 12.07 21.63
N ILE A 84 11.05 11.73 20.36
CA ILE A 84 11.50 12.46 19.17
C ILE A 84 10.60 13.65 18.85
N ALA A 85 9.38 13.72 19.41
CA ALA A 85 8.55 14.92 19.41
C ALA A 85 9.21 16.06 20.23
N LYS A 86 10.28 16.63 19.69
CA LYS A 86 10.90 17.85 20.21
C LYS A 86 9.86 18.97 20.20
N PRO A 87 9.73 19.77 21.27
CA PRO A 87 9.01 21.03 21.18
C PRO A 87 9.70 21.87 20.11
N THR A 88 9.02 22.13 19.00
CA THR A 88 9.53 23.01 17.96
C THR A 88 9.69 24.41 18.55
N PRO A 89 10.88 25.01 18.56
CA PRO A 89 11.05 26.36 19.06
C PRO A 89 10.26 27.32 18.16
N ALA A 90 9.57 28.29 18.77
CA ALA A 90 8.75 29.31 18.11
C ALA A 90 9.45 30.03 16.93
N ASN A 91 10.78 29.99 16.89
CA ASN A 91 11.61 30.50 15.79
C ASN A 91 11.38 29.80 14.43
N ARG A 92 10.93 28.53 14.43
CA ARG A 92 10.63 27.78 13.19
C ARG A 92 9.38 28.30 12.47
N TRP A 93 8.42 28.86 13.21
CA TRP A 93 7.21 29.47 12.65
C TRP A 93 7.55 30.77 11.91
N LEU A 94 8.42 31.61 12.48
CA LEU A 94 8.92 32.83 11.83
C LEU A 94 9.71 32.53 10.54
N LEU A 95 10.58 31.51 10.55
CA LEU A 95 11.28 31.09 9.33
C LEU A 95 10.34 30.62 8.22
N ARG A 96 9.21 29.99 8.58
CA ARG A 96 8.22 29.48 7.61
C ARG A 96 7.51 30.61 6.85
N TRP A 97 7.44 31.81 7.42
CA TRP A 97 6.89 33.01 6.76
C TRP A 97 7.94 33.80 5.98
N LEU A 98 9.20 33.77 6.41
CA LEU A 98 10.29 34.50 5.75
C LEU A 98 10.89 33.75 4.55
N ALA A 99 10.88 32.41 4.56
CA ALA A 99 11.38 31.59 3.47
C ALA A 99 10.70 31.84 2.10
N PRO A 100 9.35 31.92 1.98
CA PRO A 100 8.72 32.17 0.68
C PRO A 100 9.04 33.56 0.11
N LEU A 101 9.21 34.59 0.95
CA LEU A 101 9.60 35.93 0.49
C LEU A 101 11.04 35.97 -0.05
N ALA A 102 11.95 35.24 0.60
CA ALA A 102 13.33 35.13 0.13
C ALA A 102 13.38 34.36 -1.21
N GLY A 103 12.61 33.29 -1.36
CA GLY A 103 12.51 32.54 -2.61
C GLY A 103 12.02 33.39 -3.78
N VAL A 104 10.89 34.08 -3.62
CA VAL A 104 10.30 34.93 -4.68
C VAL A 104 11.23 36.07 -5.07
N SER A 105 11.84 36.76 -4.10
CA SER A 105 12.76 37.88 -4.41
C SER A 105 13.99 37.42 -5.16
N THR A 106 14.53 36.23 -4.86
CA THR A 106 15.67 35.68 -5.58
C THR A 106 15.31 35.30 -7.01
N VAL A 107 14.15 34.69 -7.24
CA VAL A 107 13.65 34.32 -8.58
C VAL A 107 13.36 35.57 -9.42
N VAL A 108 12.70 36.58 -8.85
CA VAL A 108 12.45 37.86 -9.53
C VAL A 108 13.76 38.55 -9.89
N LEU A 109 14.72 38.59 -8.96
CA LEU A 109 16.03 39.19 -9.22
C LEU A 109 16.76 38.47 -10.36
N LEU A 110 16.77 37.13 -10.35
CA LEU A 110 17.36 36.32 -11.43
C LEU A 110 16.67 36.54 -12.78
N LEU A 111 15.34 36.62 -12.80
CA LEU A 111 14.54 36.91 -13.99
C LEU A 111 14.80 38.32 -14.55
N THR A 112 14.96 39.32 -13.68
CA THR A 112 15.27 40.70 -14.10
C THR A 112 16.70 40.86 -14.62
N LEU A 113 17.65 40.10 -14.09
CA LEU A 113 19.05 40.10 -14.54
C LEU A 113 19.26 39.34 -15.86
N GLN A 114 18.33 38.44 -16.21
CA GLN A 114 18.38 37.60 -17.42
C GLN A 114 17.45 38.07 -18.54
N GLN A 115 17.15 39.37 -18.67
CA GLN A 115 16.40 39.89 -19.83
C GLN A 115 17.34 40.31 -20.98
N PRO A 116 17.65 39.43 -21.97
CA PRO A 116 17.80 39.88 -23.34
C PRO A 116 16.41 40.12 -23.95
N THR A 117 16.33 41.09 -24.85
CA THR A 117 15.16 41.54 -25.60
C THR A 117 14.19 40.41 -25.96
N ALA A 118 12.93 40.58 -25.55
CA ALA A 118 11.85 39.61 -25.70
C ALA A 118 11.62 39.15 -27.15
N PRO A 119 11.53 37.83 -27.42
CA PRO A 119 10.75 37.37 -28.55
C PRO A 119 9.28 37.27 -28.12
N ASP A 120 8.40 37.78 -28.97
CA ASP A 120 6.95 37.60 -28.85
C ASP A 120 6.60 36.12 -29.04
N LEU A 121 6.62 35.38 -27.93
CA LEU A 121 6.14 34.01 -27.84
C LEU A 121 4.66 34.13 -27.49
N GLY A 122 3.80 34.09 -28.50
CA GLY A 122 2.33 34.22 -28.40
C GLY A 122 1.68 33.12 -27.56
N ILE A 123 1.99 33.10 -26.26
CA ILE A 123 1.46 32.20 -25.26
C ILE A 123 0.52 33.03 -24.40
N THR A 124 -0.76 32.96 -24.74
CA THR A 124 -1.83 33.43 -23.87
C THR A 124 -1.98 32.44 -22.73
N LEU A 125 -1.50 32.79 -21.54
CA LEU A 125 -1.78 32.01 -20.33
C LEU A 125 -3.26 32.15 -19.98
N SER A 126 -4.05 31.18 -20.42
CA SER A 126 -5.39 30.93 -19.88
C SER A 126 -5.23 30.16 -18.58
N SER A 127 -5.63 30.79 -17.49
CA SER A 127 -5.81 30.14 -16.19
C SER A 127 -6.92 29.10 -16.32
N ASP A 128 -6.56 27.83 -16.38
CA ASP A 128 -7.25 26.66 -15.81
C ASP A 128 -6.89 25.41 -16.61
N HIS A 129 -6.52 24.34 -15.89
CA HIS A 129 -6.29 22.94 -16.29
C HIS A 129 -4.82 22.48 -16.41
N GLU A 130 -4.46 21.61 -15.45
CA GLU A 130 -3.63 20.40 -15.51
C GLU A 130 -2.50 20.36 -16.56
N LEU A 131 -1.25 20.22 -16.08
CA LEU A 131 -0.07 19.94 -16.90
C LEU A 131 -0.06 18.48 -17.35
N GLU A 132 -0.47 18.21 -18.59
CA GLU A 132 -0.17 16.93 -19.26
C GLU A 132 1.31 16.89 -19.70
N LEU A 133 2.08 16.01 -19.08
CA LEU A 133 3.36 15.53 -19.62
C LEU A 133 3.07 14.22 -20.36
N SER A 134 2.74 14.29 -21.66
CA SER A 134 2.66 13.11 -22.51
C SER A 134 4.06 12.73 -23.02
N SER A 135 4.68 11.76 -22.35
CA SER A 135 5.69 10.90 -22.97
C SER A 135 4.99 9.58 -23.26
N ASP A 136 4.95 9.16 -24.52
CA ASP A 136 4.13 8.05 -25.06
C ASP A 136 4.38 6.65 -24.42
N GLU A 137 5.23 6.55 -23.41
CA GLU A 137 5.68 5.29 -22.80
C GLU A 137 5.49 5.21 -21.28
N ILE A 138 5.16 6.32 -20.60
CA ILE A 138 5.03 6.35 -19.14
C ILE A 138 3.81 7.18 -18.76
N ASP A 139 2.77 6.52 -18.26
CA ASP A 139 1.65 7.20 -17.62
C ASP A 139 1.98 7.43 -16.13
N VAL A 140 1.87 8.69 -15.69
CA VAL A 140 2.24 9.11 -14.34
C VAL A 140 1.04 9.79 -13.69
N MET A 141 0.45 9.11 -12.70
CA MET A 141 -0.57 9.70 -11.85
C MET A 141 0.01 9.99 -10.46
N THR A 142 -0.03 11.25 -10.05
CA THR A 142 0.40 11.68 -8.72
C THR A 142 -0.81 12.12 -7.91
N TYR A 143 -1.07 11.44 -6.79
CA TYR A 143 -2.06 11.86 -5.81
C TYR A 143 -1.35 12.51 -4.62
N ASN A 144 -1.74 13.72 -4.27
CA ASN A 144 -1.24 14.43 -3.10
C ASN A 144 -2.40 14.66 -2.13
N SER A 145 -2.22 14.25 -0.87
CA SER A 145 -3.15 14.58 0.21
C SER A 145 -2.51 15.64 1.10
N ASP A 146 -3.04 16.86 1.02
CA ASP A 146 -2.55 18.02 1.79
C ASP A 146 -2.65 17.81 3.32
N ASP A 147 -3.60 16.98 3.77
CA ASP A 147 -3.87 16.77 5.20
C ASP A 147 -2.92 15.75 5.85
N ASP A 148 -2.49 14.75 5.07
CA ASP A 148 -1.64 13.65 5.57
C ASP A 148 -0.14 13.84 5.27
N SER A 149 0.26 14.93 4.60
CA SER A 149 1.64 15.15 4.13
C SER A 149 2.21 13.95 3.35
N MET A 150 1.34 13.25 2.62
CA MET A 150 1.62 12.02 1.89
C MET A 150 1.45 12.27 0.40
N SER A 151 2.48 11.92 -0.37
CA SER A 151 2.42 11.93 -1.84
C SER A 151 2.59 10.52 -2.35
N ILE A 152 1.62 10.04 -3.11
CA ILE A 152 1.66 8.71 -3.74
C ILE A 152 1.82 8.94 -5.24
N VAL A 153 2.89 8.36 -5.79
CA VAL A 153 3.19 8.41 -7.23
C VAL A 153 2.99 7.02 -7.80
N TRP A 154 2.04 6.88 -8.73
CA TRP A 154 1.82 5.67 -9.50
C TRP A 154 2.51 5.81 -10.85
N LEU A 155 3.37 4.85 -11.17
CA LEU A 155 4.07 4.75 -12.44
C LEU A 155 3.57 3.48 -13.13
N ASP A 156 2.83 3.63 -14.22
CA ASP A 156 2.49 2.50 -15.09
C ASP A 156 3.52 2.43 -16.22
N TYR A 157 4.24 1.31 -16.29
CA TYR A 157 5.25 1.05 -17.30
C TYR A 157 4.87 -0.21 -18.06
N SER A 158 4.60 -0.08 -19.35
CA SER A 158 4.51 -1.23 -20.26
C SER A 158 5.85 -1.42 -20.96
N MET A 159 6.72 -2.26 -20.41
CA MET A 159 7.96 -2.62 -21.11
C MET A 159 7.63 -3.67 -22.17
N ASP A 160 7.68 -3.32 -23.45
CA ASP A 160 7.69 -4.31 -24.52
C ASP A 160 9.04 -5.03 -24.49
N ILE A 161 9.10 -6.19 -23.83
CA ILE A 161 10.29 -7.04 -23.78
C ILE A 161 10.40 -7.77 -25.14
N GLN A 162 10.60 -7.02 -26.22
CA GLN A 162 10.93 -7.55 -27.54
C GLN A 162 12.43 -7.34 -27.84
N LYS A 163 13.15 -8.46 -27.70
CA LYS A 163 14.18 -8.95 -28.63
C LYS A 163 15.65 -8.50 -28.53
N ASP A 164 16.04 -7.52 -27.73
CA ASP A 164 17.48 -7.12 -27.70
C ASP A 164 18.37 -7.92 -26.72
N TYR A 165 17.81 -8.78 -25.87
CA TYR A 165 18.60 -9.56 -24.90
C TYR A 165 19.13 -10.91 -25.43
N MET A 166 18.85 -11.29 -26.68
CA MET A 166 19.25 -12.59 -27.26
C MET A 166 20.47 -12.56 -28.20
N GLU A 167 21.03 -11.38 -28.52
CA GLU A 167 22.27 -11.30 -29.34
C GLU A 167 23.56 -11.17 -28.53
N LEU A 168 23.50 -10.92 -27.22
CA LEU A 168 24.71 -10.69 -26.41
C LEU A 168 25.42 -11.97 -25.92
N TRP A 169 24.93 -13.15 -26.29
CA TRP A 169 25.46 -14.45 -25.80
C TRP A 169 25.91 -15.41 -26.91
N LEU A 170 26.05 -14.94 -28.15
CA LEU A 170 26.56 -15.71 -29.28
C LEU A 170 27.68 -14.95 -30.01
N ASP A 171 28.78 -14.70 -29.30
CA ASP A 171 30.14 -14.61 -29.88
C ASP A 171 31.15 -15.24 -28.91
#